data_AF-A0A7M5XNG3-F1
#
_entry.id   AF-A0A7M5XNG3-F1
#
_cell.length_a   1.000
_cell.length_b   1.000
_cell.length_c   1.000
_cell.angle_alpha   90.00
_cell.angle_beta   90.00
_cell.angle_gamma   90.00
#
_symmetry.space_group_name_H-M   'P 1'
#
loop_
_entity.id
_entity.type
_entity.pdbx_description
1 polymer ?
#
loop_
_entity_poly.entity_id
_entity_poly.type
_entity_poly.pdbx_seq_one_letter_code
_entity_poly.pdbx_strand_id
1 'polypeptide(L)'
;MSDLKTQDDGENIDPLTAQITEQMEKSVLPLVQDVADWISKYLRIKIDKNNFLDMLDDGLFICKLAEKIQIHSENYVKMKKRNSTGGMKMKLKPLPRLDFQCHNNVKRHSFFARDNAAKFIQWCKNIGMKDTILFESEGLVLQKQLKHVVLTLLELGRIASKYELDLIPSIVKIENEIDEEERADPKQNVTIRRRKNSKIADLDTKVQRCALQHEVKVEKIKEGKYIVNGKTTVFVRLLHDHMMVRVGGGWDEFEHFLSRHKPEKIGKILISTTSACRGC
;
A
#
# COMPACT_ATOMS: atom_id res chain seq x y z
N MET A 1 40.32 30.46 21.71
CA MET A 1 40.67 30.59 20.28
C MET A 1 39.76 29.62 19.53
N SER A 2 38.74 30.19 18.88
CA SER A 2 37.75 29.61 17.95
C SER A 2 36.95 28.36 18.37
N ASP A 3 35.74 28.63 18.88
CA ASP A 3 34.59 27.73 18.86
C ASP A 3 34.21 27.35 17.42
N LEU A 4 34.18 26.06 17.10
CA LEU A 4 33.52 25.54 15.91
C LEU A 4 32.01 25.61 16.13
N LYS A 5 31.39 26.68 15.62
CA LYS A 5 29.95 26.71 15.37
C LYS A 5 29.62 25.63 14.33
N THR A 6 28.86 24.64 14.75
CA THR A 6 28.13 23.75 13.85
C THR A 6 27.18 24.64 13.05
N GLN A 7 27.44 24.82 11.76
CA GLN A 7 26.45 25.34 10.83
C GLN A 7 25.35 24.28 10.73
N ASP A 8 24.22 24.62 11.33
CA ASP A 8 22.94 24.01 11.02
C ASP A 8 22.59 24.43 9.60
N ASP A 9 23.07 23.66 8.63
CA ASP A 9 22.67 23.77 7.22
C ASP A 9 21.23 23.26 7.12
N GLY A 10 20.28 24.07 7.58
CA GLY A 10 18.88 23.87 7.27
C GLY A 10 18.73 23.90 5.76
N GLU A 11 18.58 22.72 5.14
CA GLU A 11 18.22 22.58 3.74
C GLU A 11 17.01 23.47 3.48
N ASN A 12 17.21 24.56 2.73
CA ASN A 12 16.13 25.44 2.29
C ASN A 12 15.32 24.67 1.24
N ILE A 13 14.39 23.84 1.71
CA ILE A 13 13.51 23.05 0.84
C ILE A 13 12.62 24.05 0.10
N ASP A 14 12.75 24.08 -1.23
CA ASP A 14 11.94 24.94 -2.09
C ASP A 14 10.43 24.71 -1.81
N PRO A 15 9.61 25.78 -1.73
CA PRO A 15 8.19 25.67 -1.41
C PRO A 15 7.42 24.69 -2.31
N LEU A 16 7.81 24.54 -3.58
CA LEU A 16 7.19 23.56 -4.48
C LEU A 16 7.52 22.14 -4.06
N THR A 17 8.77 21.88 -3.65
CA THR A 17 9.20 20.56 -3.14
C THR A 17 8.47 20.20 -1.84
N ALA A 18 8.27 21.16 -0.93
CA ALA A 18 7.50 20.95 0.29
C ALA A 18 6.04 20.61 -0.03
N GLN A 19 5.40 21.35 -0.94
CA GLN A 19 4.02 21.12 -1.36
C GLN A 19 3.83 19.75 -2.03
N ILE A 20 4.78 19.34 -2.89
CA ILE A 20 4.78 18.02 -3.52
C ILE A 20 4.87 16.92 -2.46
N THR A 21 5.76 17.07 -1.49
CA THR A 21 5.98 16.08 -0.42
C THR A 21 4.72 15.94 0.44
N GLU A 22 4.12 17.05 0.88
CA GLU A 22 2.89 17.04 1.67
C GLU A 22 1.74 16.38 0.91
N GLN A 23 1.58 16.68 -0.38
CA GLN A 23 0.54 16.07 -1.20
C GLN A 23 0.77 14.57 -1.41
N MET A 24 2.03 14.15 -1.58
CA MET A 24 2.39 12.73 -1.65
C MET A 24 2.08 12.01 -0.33
N GLU A 25 2.39 12.59 0.82
CA GLU A 25 2.08 12.00 2.12
C GLU A 25 0.58 11.85 2.35
N LYS A 26 -0.21 12.89 2.04
CA LYS A 26 -1.68 12.83 2.10
C LYS A 26 -2.24 11.69 1.26
N SER A 27 -1.70 11.47 0.06
CA SER A 27 -2.16 10.38 -0.83
C SER A 27 -1.89 8.98 -0.27
N VAL A 28 -0.92 8.83 0.64
CA VAL A 28 -0.54 7.55 1.23
C VAL A 28 -1.27 7.29 2.55
N LEU A 29 -1.84 8.32 3.19
CA LEU A 29 -2.50 8.23 4.49
C LEU A 29 -3.54 7.09 4.62
N PRO A 30 -4.41 6.79 3.61
CA PRO A 30 -5.34 5.67 3.71
C PRO A 30 -4.63 4.33 3.87
N LEU A 31 -3.50 4.17 3.18
CA LEU A 31 -2.67 2.97 3.23
C LEU A 31 -1.89 2.90 4.53
N VAL A 32 -1.43 4.03 5.07
CA VAL A 32 -0.84 4.10 6.43
C VAL A 32 -1.83 3.57 7.44
N GLN A 33 -3.08 4.07 7.40
CA GLN A 33 -4.12 3.65 8.33
C GLN A 33 -4.38 2.14 8.24
N ASP A 34 -4.50 1.58 7.03
CA ASP A 34 -4.73 0.14 6.83
C ASP A 34 -3.56 -0.73 7.31
N VAL A 35 -2.33 -0.33 7.02
CA VAL A 35 -1.13 -1.04 7.46
C VAL A 35 -0.99 -0.96 8.99
N ALA A 36 -1.24 0.21 9.59
CA ALA A 36 -1.22 0.38 11.04
C ALA A 36 -2.28 -0.53 11.70
N ASP A 37 -3.51 -0.52 11.19
CA ASP A 37 -4.60 -1.39 11.66
C ASP A 37 -4.23 -2.88 11.59
N TRP A 38 -3.59 -3.30 10.49
CA TRP A 38 -3.12 -4.66 10.32
C TRP A 38 -2.05 -5.03 11.34
N ILE A 39 -0.99 -4.22 11.46
CA ILE A 39 0.12 -4.46 12.40
C ILE A 39 -0.38 -4.44 13.85
N SER A 40 -1.25 -3.48 14.19
CA SER A 40 -1.88 -3.36 15.50
C SER A 40 -2.58 -4.66 15.90
N LYS A 41 -3.45 -5.19 15.02
CA LYS A 41 -4.19 -6.44 15.26
C LYS A 41 -3.26 -7.66 15.28
N TYR A 42 -2.30 -7.73 14.36
CA TYR A 42 -1.46 -8.92 14.18
C TYR A 42 -0.36 -9.04 15.25
N LEU A 43 0.26 -7.92 15.65
CA LEU A 43 1.29 -7.87 16.70
C LEU A 43 0.72 -7.58 18.09
N ARG A 44 -0.54 -7.14 18.19
CA ARG A 44 -1.20 -6.71 19.44
C ARG A 44 -0.47 -5.52 20.10
N ILE A 45 -0.14 -4.51 19.30
CA ILE A 45 0.54 -3.28 19.74
C ILE A 45 -0.32 -2.06 19.46
N LYS A 46 -0.10 -0.96 20.19
CA LYS A 46 -0.85 0.30 20.03
C LYS A 46 -0.21 1.17 18.95
N ILE A 47 -0.39 0.78 17.69
CA ILE A 47 0.00 1.56 16.51
C ILE A 47 -1.26 2.02 15.77
N ASP A 48 -1.24 3.27 15.31
CA ASP A 48 -2.25 3.90 14.45
C ASP A 48 -1.56 4.82 13.43
N LYS A 49 -2.35 5.57 12.64
CA LYS A 49 -1.80 6.45 11.60
C LYS A 49 -1.01 7.65 12.13
N ASN A 50 -1.23 8.07 13.39
CA ASN A 50 -0.60 9.24 13.97
C ASN A 50 0.76 8.93 14.58
N ASN A 51 0.97 7.70 15.06
CA ASN A 51 2.24 7.25 15.63
C ASN A 51 2.96 6.19 14.76
N PHE A 52 2.56 6.05 13.50
CA PHE A 52 2.97 4.95 12.64
C PHE A 52 4.49 4.80 12.53
N LEU A 53 5.20 5.86 12.13
CA LEU A 53 6.66 5.80 12.00
C LEU A 53 7.35 5.80 13.37
N ASP A 54 6.81 6.51 14.36
CA ASP A 54 7.36 6.53 15.72
C ASP A 54 7.42 5.14 16.35
N MET A 55 6.43 4.31 16.05
CA MET A 55 6.35 2.93 16.52
C MET A 55 7.23 1.97 15.72
N LEU A 56 7.74 2.35 14.54
CA LEU A 56 8.50 1.46 13.67
C LEU A 56 9.98 1.86 13.52
N ASP A 57 10.35 3.08 13.91
CA ASP A 57 11.66 3.68 13.62
C ASP A 57 12.85 3.07 14.39
N ASP A 58 12.61 2.20 15.37
CA ASP A 58 13.63 1.39 16.03
C ASP A 58 13.94 0.07 15.29
N GLY A 59 13.16 -0.23 14.24
CA GLY A 59 13.24 -1.43 13.42
C GLY A 59 12.75 -2.72 14.11
N LEU A 60 12.37 -2.69 15.38
CA LEU A 60 12.06 -3.89 16.15
C LEU A 60 10.73 -4.52 15.73
N PHE A 61 9.69 -3.70 15.58
CA PHE A 61 8.36 -4.23 15.27
C PHE A 61 8.23 -4.74 13.82
N ILE A 62 8.98 -4.18 12.88
CA ILE A 62 9.08 -4.72 11.52
C ILE A 62 9.83 -6.07 11.51
N CYS A 63 10.89 -6.24 12.32
CA CYS A 63 11.53 -7.54 12.52
C CYS A 63 10.53 -8.57 13.10
N LYS A 64 9.79 -8.20 14.15
CA LYS A 64 8.79 -9.09 14.78
C LYS A 64 7.66 -9.48 13.84
N LEU A 65 7.23 -8.55 12.97
CA LEU A 65 6.26 -8.83 11.93
C LEU A 65 6.77 -9.88 10.95
N ALA A 66 8.00 -9.70 10.44
CA ALA A 66 8.67 -10.66 9.56
C ALA A 66 8.78 -12.04 10.21
N GLU A 67 9.23 -12.10 11.47
CA GLU A 67 9.36 -13.34 12.24
C GLU A 67 8.03 -14.10 12.33
N LYS A 68 6.96 -13.42 12.76
CA LYS A 68 5.63 -14.06 12.89
C LYS A 68 5.10 -14.56 11.55
N ILE A 69 5.29 -13.81 10.47
CA ILE A 69 4.87 -14.23 9.11
C ILE A 69 5.69 -15.43 8.64
N GLN A 70 7.00 -15.44 8.91
CA GLN A 70 7.87 -16.55 8.59
C GLN A 70 7.43 -17.82 9.31
N ILE A 71 7.21 -17.76 10.63
CA ILE A 71 6.73 -18.89 11.43
C ILE A 71 5.37 -19.40 10.91
N HIS A 72 4.45 -18.50 10.60
CA HIS A 72 3.16 -18.86 10.00
C HIS A 72 3.35 -19.62 8.68
N SER A 73 4.22 -19.12 7.81
CA SER A 73 4.50 -19.77 6.51
C SER A 73 5.06 -21.19 6.67
N GLU A 74 5.92 -21.43 7.68
CA GLU A 74 6.42 -22.77 7.98
C GLU A 74 5.30 -23.70 8.44
N ASN A 75 4.49 -23.23 9.39
CA ASN A 75 3.39 -24.01 9.94
C ASN A 75 2.36 -24.36 8.87
N TYR A 76 2.00 -23.39 8.03
CA TYR A 76 1.10 -23.58 6.91
C TYR A 76 1.59 -24.69 5.96
N VAL A 77 2.85 -24.64 5.53
CA VAL A 77 3.41 -25.66 4.63
C VAL A 77 3.49 -27.03 5.31
N LYS A 78 3.88 -27.09 6.59
CA LYS A 78 3.89 -28.34 7.38
C LYS A 78 2.48 -28.94 7.48
N MET A 79 1.45 -28.14 7.75
CA MET A 79 0.06 -28.58 7.84
C MET A 79 -0.49 -29.08 6.51
N LYS A 80 -0.32 -28.33 5.41
CA LYS A 80 -0.79 -28.74 4.08
C LYS A 80 -0.11 -30.03 3.60
N LYS A 81 1.18 -30.23 3.91
CA LYS A 81 1.89 -31.48 3.60
C LYS A 81 1.30 -32.69 4.35
N ARG A 82 0.94 -32.53 5.61
CA ARG A 82 0.31 -33.61 6.41
C ARG A 82 -1.07 -33.99 5.92
N ASN A 83 -1.84 -33.01 5.44
CA ASN A 83 -3.22 -33.21 4.97
C ASN A 83 -3.32 -33.66 3.50
N SER A 84 -2.20 -33.64 2.76
CA SER A 84 -2.18 -34.04 1.35
C SER A 84 -2.02 -35.55 1.22
N THR A 85 -3.13 -36.28 1.09
CA THR A 85 -3.12 -37.70 0.72
C THR A 85 -2.91 -37.86 -0.79
N GLY A 86 -1.68 -38.21 -1.19
CA GLY A 86 -1.37 -38.63 -2.56
C GLY A 86 -0.74 -37.54 -3.46
N GLY A 87 0.57 -37.70 -3.72
CA GLY A 87 1.28 -37.30 -4.96
C GLY A 87 1.33 -35.84 -5.41
N MET A 88 0.45 -34.94 -4.95
CA MET A 88 0.40 -33.56 -5.42
C MET A 88 1.57 -32.77 -4.83
N LYS A 89 2.63 -32.55 -5.62
CA LYS A 89 3.78 -31.72 -5.22
C LYS A 89 3.31 -30.29 -4.96
N MET A 90 3.27 -29.90 -3.70
CA MET A 90 3.06 -28.51 -3.27
C MET A 90 4.14 -27.60 -3.87
N LYS A 91 3.73 -26.61 -4.66
CA LYS A 91 4.65 -25.63 -5.27
C LYS A 91 5.15 -24.59 -4.27
N LEU A 92 4.37 -24.27 -3.23
CA LEU A 92 4.72 -23.23 -2.26
C LEU A 92 5.72 -23.77 -1.22
N LYS A 93 6.89 -23.12 -1.14
CA LYS A 93 7.92 -23.38 -0.12
C LYS A 93 7.70 -22.45 1.07
N PRO A 94 8.14 -22.82 2.29
CA PRO A 94 8.10 -21.89 3.42
C PRO A 94 9.02 -20.69 3.13
N LEU A 95 8.72 -19.55 3.77
CA LEU A 95 9.60 -18.39 3.67
C LEU A 95 10.95 -18.69 4.33
N PRO A 96 12.06 -18.18 3.77
CA PRO A 96 13.39 -18.21 4.39
C PRO A 96 13.34 -17.83 5.87
N ARG A 97 14.02 -18.59 6.72
CA ARG A 97 14.16 -18.28 8.15
C ARG A 97 14.88 -16.95 8.33
N LEU A 98 14.50 -16.22 9.38
CA LEU A 98 15.26 -15.05 9.82
C LEU A 98 16.53 -15.57 10.50
N ASP A 99 17.68 -15.33 9.89
CA ASP A 99 18.99 -15.69 10.45
C ASP A 99 19.66 -14.47 11.11
N PHE A 100 18.87 -13.73 11.87
CA PHE A 100 19.33 -12.53 12.57
C PHE A 100 18.55 -12.33 13.86
N GLN A 101 19.19 -11.63 14.80
CA GLN A 101 18.55 -11.14 16.01
C GLN A 101 18.52 -9.61 15.97
N CYS A 102 17.36 -9.03 16.25
CA CYS A 102 17.21 -7.57 16.37
C CYS A 102 17.58 -7.13 17.78
N HIS A 103 18.21 -5.97 17.88
CA HIS A 103 18.55 -5.32 19.12
C HIS A 103 17.27 -4.81 19.80
N ASN A 104 17.09 -5.13 21.09
CA ASN A 104 15.93 -4.70 21.88
C ASN A 104 16.21 -3.38 22.60
N ASN A 105 15.16 -2.59 22.85
CA ASN A 105 15.22 -1.33 23.61
C ASN A 105 16.31 -0.37 23.12
N VAL A 106 16.53 -0.33 21.81
CA VAL A 106 17.53 0.54 21.21
C VAL A 106 17.06 1.99 21.26
N LYS A 107 18.01 2.91 21.40
CA LYS A 107 17.72 4.33 21.24
C LYS A 107 17.22 4.57 19.82
N ARG A 108 16.08 5.25 19.69
CA ARG A 108 15.55 5.72 18.40
C ARG A 108 16.61 6.56 17.68
N HIS A 109 16.60 6.57 16.35
CA HIS A 109 17.58 7.31 15.53
C HIS A 109 19.05 6.82 15.65
N SER A 110 19.31 5.69 16.32
CA SER A 110 20.67 5.18 16.53
C SER A 110 21.17 4.26 15.42
N PHE A 111 22.48 3.98 15.45
CA PHE A 111 23.09 2.95 14.61
C PHE A 111 22.40 1.57 14.76
N PHE A 112 22.05 1.17 15.99
CA PHE A 112 21.38 -0.11 16.24
C PHE A 112 19.95 -0.16 15.68
N ALA A 113 19.23 0.98 15.66
CA ALA A 113 17.94 1.07 15.00
C ALA A 113 18.07 0.87 13.48
N ARG A 114 19.10 1.48 12.87
CA ARG A 114 19.42 1.29 11.43
C ARG A 114 19.81 -0.14 11.12
N ASP A 115 20.57 -0.79 12.00
CA ASP A 115 20.95 -2.19 11.86
C ASP A 115 19.72 -3.13 11.90
N ASN A 116 18.78 -2.91 12.84
CA ASN A 116 17.51 -3.64 12.87
C ASN A 116 16.73 -3.48 11.56
N ALA A 117 16.59 -2.25 11.07
CA ALA A 117 15.92 -1.96 9.81
C ALA A 117 16.63 -2.64 8.61
N ALA A 118 17.96 -2.58 8.56
CA ALA A 118 18.76 -3.21 7.50
C ALA A 118 18.60 -4.74 7.48
N LYS A 119 18.56 -5.39 8.65
CA LYS A 119 18.28 -6.82 8.77
C LYS A 119 16.91 -7.20 8.20
N PHE A 120 15.87 -6.43 8.55
CA PHE A 120 14.54 -6.61 7.97
C PHE A 120 14.54 -6.45 6.44
N ILE A 121 15.16 -5.38 5.92
CA ILE A 121 15.27 -5.11 4.49
C ILE A 121 15.98 -6.28 3.78
N GLN A 122 17.08 -6.77 4.33
CA GLN A 122 17.82 -7.89 3.77
C GLN A 122 16.96 -9.16 3.69
N TRP A 123 16.15 -9.42 4.71
CA TRP A 123 15.22 -10.55 4.67
C TRP A 123 14.11 -10.37 3.63
N CYS A 124 13.56 -9.16 3.51
CA CYS A 124 12.61 -8.81 2.45
C CYS A 124 13.17 -9.10 1.05
N LYS A 125 14.44 -8.79 0.80
CA LYS A 125 15.12 -9.16 -0.46
C LYS A 125 15.20 -10.68 -0.64
N ASN A 126 15.55 -11.41 0.42
CA ASN A 126 15.66 -12.88 0.37
C ASN A 126 14.33 -13.59 0.07
N ILE A 127 13.19 -12.98 0.42
CA ILE A 127 11.86 -13.50 0.08
C ILE A 127 11.35 -13.02 -1.30
N GLY A 128 12.18 -12.27 -2.04
CA GLY A 128 11.95 -11.88 -3.43
C GLY A 128 11.33 -10.50 -3.63
N MET A 129 11.32 -9.63 -2.61
CA MET A 129 10.88 -8.25 -2.80
C MET A 129 11.88 -7.47 -3.66
N LYS A 130 11.37 -6.61 -4.55
CA LYS A 130 12.19 -5.77 -5.44
C LYS A 130 12.72 -4.54 -4.70
N ASP A 131 13.96 -4.14 -4.98
CA ASP A 131 14.55 -2.93 -4.38
C ASP A 131 13.72 -1.66 -4.61
N THR A 132 12.99 -1.58 -5.74
CA THR A 132 12.16 -0.42 -6.11
C THR A 132 11.00 -0.12 -5.14
N ILE A 133 10.64 -1.07 -4.27
CA ILE A 133 9.58 -0.87 -3.26
C ILE A 133 10.13 -0.81 -1.84
N LEU A 134 11.40 -1.20 -1.65
CA LEU A 134 12.04 -1.24 -0.34
C LEU A 134 12.42 0.17 0.11
N PHE A 135 12.24 0.44 1.40
CA PHE A 135 12.85 1.61 2.03
C PHE A 135 14.32 1.34 2.36
N GLU A 136 15.07 2.41 2.60
CA GLU A 136 16.42 2.37 3.14
C GLU A 136 16.38 2.42 4.67
N SER A 137 17.35 1.79 5.33
CA SER A 137 17.39 1.75 6.81
C SER A 137 17.35 3.15 7.44
N GLU A 138 18.09 4.11 6.88
CA GLU A 138 18.01 5.52 7.31
C GLU A 138 16.65 6.16 7.01
N GLY A 139 16.01 5.79 5.90
CA GLY A 139 14.70 6.31 5.51
C GLY A 139 13.60 6.00 6.52
N LEU A 140 13.62 4.81 7.14
CA LEU A 140 12.71 4.48 8.25
C LEU A 140 13.13 5.18 9.55
N VAL A 141 14.42 5.07 9.90
CA VAL A 141 14.93 5.52 11.21
C VAL A 141 14.90 7.05 11.36
N LEU A 142 15.07 7.78 10.26
CA LEU A 142 14.92 9.24 10.21
C LEU A 142 13.51 9.66 9.76
N GLN A 143 12.60 8.71 9.56
CA GLN A 143 11.21 8.93 9.18
C GLN A 143 11.03 9.71 7.86
N LYS A 144 11.97 9.60 6.92
CA LYS A 144 11.97 10.34 5.64
C LYS A 144 11.35 9.57 4.46
N GLN A 145 11.03 8.28 4.63
CA GLN A 145 10.56 7.41 3.54
C GLN A 145 9.23 6.72 3.82
N LEU A 146 8.25 7.44 4.39
CA LEU A 146 6.91 6.91 4.73
C LEU A 146 6.30 6.04 3.61
N LYS A 147 6.31 6.54 2.37
CA LYS A 147 5.77 5.83 1.21
C LYS A 147 6.41 4.47 0.99
N HIS A 148 7.75 4.38 1.00
CA HIS A 148 8.45 3.11 0.78
C HIS A 148 8.25 2.15 1.95
N VAL A 149 8.16 2.65 3.19
CA VAL A 149 7.82 1.84 4.37
C VAL A 149 6.44 1.19 4.19
N VAL A 150 5.43 1.97 3.80
CA VAL A 150 4.08 1.45 3.54
C VAL A 150 4.07 0.44 2.39
N LEU A 151 4.72 0.76 1.26
CA LEU A 151 4.78 -0.14 0.10
C LEU A 151 5.46 -1.47 0.43
N THR A 152 6.55 -1.45 1.18
CA THR A 152 7.25 -2.65 1.64
C THR A 152 6.35 -3.54 2.50
N LEU A 153 5.62 -2.93 3.44
CA LEU A 153 4.73 -3.66 4.34
C LEU A 153 3.49 -4.20 3.62
N LEU A 154 2.97 -3.48 2.62
CA LEU A 154 1.90 -3.98 1.76
C LEU A 154 2.36 -5.17 0.92
N GLU A 155 3.55 -5.12 0.34
CA GLU A 155 4.12 -6.28 -0.36
C GLU A 155 4.28 -7.47 0.58
N LEU A 156 4.70 -7.23 1.83
CA LEU A 156 4.77 -8.29 2.84
C LEU A 156 3.39 -8.91 3.10
N GLY A 157 2.33 -8.08 3.16
CA GLY A 157 0.94 -8.52 3.25
C GLY A 157 0.51 -9.38 2.06
N ARG A 158 0.89 -9.02 0.83
CA ARG A 158 0.64 -9.83 -0.39
C ARG A 158 1.37 -11.16 -0.36
N ILE A 159 2.61 -11.19 0.12
CA ILE A 159 3.36 -12.44 0.25
C ILE A 159 2.70 -13.30 1.33
N ALA A 160 2.32 -12.71 2.46
CA ALA A 160 1.65 -13.42 3.56
C ALA A 160 0.29 -14.01 3.14
N SER A 161 -0.47 -13.33 2.28
CA SER A 161 -1.77 -13.83 1.80
C SER A 161 -1.67 -15.17 1.05
N LYS A 162 -0.53 -15.45 0.39
CA LYS A 162 -0.25 -16.73 -0.28
C LYS A 162 -0.20 -17.93 0.68
N TYR A 163 0.01 -17.67 1.98
CA TYR A 163 0.03 -18.67 3.04
C TYR A 163 -1.29 -18.69 3.84
N GLU A 164 -2.38 -18.18 3.27
CA GLU A 164 -3.72 -18.14 3.88
C GLU A 164 -3.70 -17.49 5.28
N LEU A 165 -2.90 -16.42 5.45
CA LEU A 165 -2.89 -15.65 6.69
C LEU A 165 -4.18 -14.83 6.80
N ASP A 166 -4.98 -15.09 7.85
CA ASP A 166 -6.30 -14.43 8.02
C ASP A 166 -6.21 -12.90 8.22
N LEU A 167 -5.17 -12.47 8.93
CA LEU A 167 -4.88 -11.08 9.23
C LEU A 167 -3.83 -10.56 8.25
N ILE A 168 -4.31 -9.87 7.21
CA ILE A 168 -3.54 -9.13 6.21
C ILE A 168 -4.19 -7.74 6.01
N PRO A 169 -3.48 -6.76 5.41
CA PRO A 169 -4.05 -5.45 5.11
C PRO A 169 -5.34 -5.57 4.31
N SER A 170 -6.33 -4.74 4.62
CA SER A 170 -7.64 -4.76 3.97
C SER A 170 -7.51 -4.42 2.49
N ILE A 171 -6.56 -3.57 2.12
CA ILE A 171 -6.28 -3.26 0.71
C ILE A 171 -5.84 -4.50 -0.06
N VAL A 172 -5.07 -5.41 0.55
CA VAL A 172 -4.67 -6.68 -0.08
C VAL A 172 -5.86 -7.62 -0.25
N LYS A 173 -6.81 -7.62 0.70
CA LYS A 173 -8.06 -8.39 0.57
C LYS A 173 -8.90 -7.87 -0.59
N ILE A 174 -9.00 -6.54 -0.71
CA ILE A 174 -9.70 -5.87 -1.80
C ILE A 174 -9.06 -6.21 -3.16
N GLU A 175 -7.74 -6.23 -3.24
CA GLU A 175 -7.03 -6.61 -4.47
C GLU A 175 -7.35 -8.04 -4.89
N ASN A 176 -7.30 -8.99 -3.96
CA ASN A 176 -7.67 -10.36 -4.25
C ASN A 176 -9.14 -10.48 -4.71
N GLU A 177 -10.05 -9.72 -4.09
CA GLU A 177 -11.47 -9.64 -4.51
C GLU A 177 -11.59 -9.13 -5.96
N ILE A 178 -10.87 -8.06 -6.31
CA ILE A 178 -10.88 -7.50 -7.66
C ILE A 178 -10.28 -8.48 -8.67
N ASP A 179 -9.14 -9.09 -8.36
CA ASP A 179 -8.48 -10.07 -9.22
C ASP A 179 -9.36 -11.31 -9.47
N GLU A 180 -10.20 -11.70 -8.50
CA GLU A 180 -11.23 -12.73 -8.66
C GLU A 180 -12.38 -12.25 -9.56
N GLU A 181 -12.88 -11.02 -9.36
CA GLU A 181 -13.92 -10.43 -10.19
C GLU A 181 -13.49 -10.22 -11.65
N GLU A 182 -12.22 -9.91 -11.90
CA GLU A 182 -11.65 -9.75 -13.24
C GLU A 182 -11.45 -11.08 -13.96
N ARG A 183 -11.14 -12.15 -13.22
CA ARG A 183 -11.03 -13.51 -13.77
C ARG A 183 -12.40 -14.15 -14.06
N ALA A 184 -13.46 -13.71 -13.38
CA ALA A 184 -14.82 -14.20 -13.62
C ALA A 184 -15.39 -13.68 -14.95
N ASP A 185 -15.78 -14.59 -15.85
CA ASP A 185 -16.37 -14.26 -17.15
C ASP A 185 -17.71 -13.49 -16.98
N PRO A 186 -17.92 -12.33 -17.63
CA PRO A 186 -19.16 -11.54 -17.56
C PRO A 186 -20.44 -12.30 -17.96
N LYS A 187 -20.34 -13.49 -18.57
CA LYS A 187 -21.51 -14.33 -18.91
C LYS A 187 -22.11 -15.12 -17.76
N GLN A 188 -21.45 -15.22 -16.61
CA GLN A 188 -22.07 -15.81 -15.43
C GLN A 188 -22.80 -14.73 -14.63
N ASN A 189 -24.09 -14.56 -14.93
CA ASN A 189 -25.05 -13.99 -13.98
C ASN A 189 -25.18 -14.93 -12.78
N VAL A 190 -24.14 -15.01 -11.95
CA VAL A 190 -24.25 -15.60 -10.63
C VAL A 190 -24.99 -14.56 -9.80
N THR A 191 -26.26 -14.82 -9.53
CA THR A 191 -26.98 -14.22 -8.39
C THR A 191 -26.26 -14.66 -7.12
N ILE A 192 -25.09 -14.06 -6.84
CA ILE A 192 -24.47 -14.11 -5.53
C ILE A 192 -25.40 -13.27 -4.66
N ARG A 193 -26.25 -13.94 -3.88
CA ARG A 193 -26.97 -13.34 -2.76
C ARG A 193 -25.92 -12.85 -1.75
N ARG A 194 -25.29 -11.69 -2.02
CA ARG A 194 -24.43 -11.00 -1.05
C ARG A 194 -25.35 -10.59 0.10
N ARG A 195 -25.02 -11.05 1.32
CA ARG A 195 -25.64 -10.56 2.55
C ARG A 195 -25.56 -9.03 2.53
N LYS A 196 -26.71 -8.36 2.60
CA LYS A 196 -26.79 -6.90 2.78
C LYS A 196 -26.11 -6.53 4.09
N ASN A 197 -24.83 -6.19 4.04
CA ASN A 197 -24.19 -5.44 5.11
C ASN A 197 -24.56 -3.97 4.92
N SER A 198 -25.12 -3.35 5.95
CA SER A 198 -25.67 -1.99 5.93
C SER A 198 -24.68 -0.85 5.60
N LYS A 199 -23.36 -1.14 5.50
CA LYS A 199 -22.33 -0.21 5.00
C LYS A 199 -22.26 -0.11 3.47
N ILE A 200 -22.93 -1.00 2.73
CA ILE A 200 -22.81 -1.15 1.28
C ILE A 200 -23.71 -0.18 0.48
N ALA A 201 -24.82 0.27 1.07
CA ALA A 201 -25.73 1.25 0.46
C ALA A 201 -25.12 2.68 0.37
N ASP A 202 -23.94 2.89 0.95
CA ASP A 202 -23.25 4.18 1.05
C ASP A 202 -22.24 4.42 -0.09
N LEU A 203 -21.65 3.37 -0.68
CA LEU A 203 -20.58 3.55 -1.68
C LEU A 203 -21.09 4.24 -2.97
N ASP A 204 -22.19 3.75 -3.55
CA ASP A 204 -22.73 4.37 -4.78
C ASP A 204 -23.13 5.84 -4.54
N THR A 205 -23.74 6.13 -3.39
CA THR A 205 -24.12 7.49 -3.02
C THR A 205 -22.89 8.39 -2.88
N LYS A 206 -21.82 7.90 -2.23
CA LYS A 206 -20.55 8.63 -2.12
C LYS A 206 -19.89 8.85 -3.48
N VAL A 207 -19.87 7.83 -4.33
CA VAL A 207 -19.32 7.92 -5.70
C VAL A 207 -20.08 8.97 -6.51
N GLN A 208 -21.42 8.91 -6.52
CA GLN A 208 -22.24 9.87 -7.27
C GLN A 208 -22.10 11.30 -6.73
N ARG A 209 -22.08 11.48 -5.41
CA ARG A 209 -21.83 12.79 -4.79
C ARG A 209 -20.48 13.37 -5.20
N CYS A 210 -19.42 12.56 -5.12
CA CYS A 210 -18.06 12.98 -5.48
C CYS A 210 -17.93 13.30 -6.97
N ALA A 211 -18.55 12.47 -7.84
CA ALA A 211 -18.62 12.69 -9.28
C ALA A 211 -19.28 14.04 -9.64
N LEU A 212 -20.41 14.36 -8.99
CA LEU A 212 -21.11 15.64 -9.15
C LEU A 212 -20.25 16.82 -8.71
N GLN A 213 -19.59 16.73 -7.56
CA GLN A 213 -18.68 17.79 -7.06
C GLN A 213 -17.50 18.07 -8.02
N HIS A 214 -17.12 17.08 -8.82
CA HIS A 214 -16.00 17.19 -9.76
C HIS A 214 -16.43 17.42 -11.20
N GLU A 215 -17.74 17.50 -11.48
CA GLU A 215 -18.32 17.62 -12.82
C GLU A 215 -17.82 16.53 -13.79
N VAL A 216 -17.64 15.31 -13.27
CA VAL A 216 -17.20 14.14 -14.04
C VAL A 216 -18.35 13.16 -14.21
N LYS A 217 -18.58 12.68 -15.44
CA LYS A 217 -19.61 11.67 -15.70
C LYS A 217 -19.14 10.31 -15.18
N VAL A 218 -19.86 9.73 -14.22
CA VAL A 218 -19.56 8.40 -13.65
C VAL A 218 -20.79 7.51 -13.70
N GLU A 219 -20.73 6.48 -14.54
CA GLU A 219 -21.82 5.54 -14.78
C GLU A 219 -21.54 4.21 -14.08
N LYS A 220 -22.50 3.71 -13.30
CA LYS A 220 -22.36 2.43 -12.59
C LYS A 220 -22.57 1.27 -13.56
N ILE A 221 -21.62 0.33 -13.61
CA ILE A 221 -21.81 -0.98 -14.28
C ILE A 221 -22.43 -1.95 -13.28
N LYS A 222 -21.75 -2.12 -12.14
CA LYS A 222 -22.18 -2.92 -11.00
C LYS A 222 -21.62 -2.28 -9.74
N GLU A 223 -22.01 -2.78 -8.57
CA GLU A 223 -21.46 -2.28 -7.31
C GLU A 223 -19.93 -2.32 -7.33
N GLY A 224 -19.31 -1.17 -7.01
CA GLY A 224 -17.86 -1.06 -6.99
C GLY A 224 -17.17 -1.10 -8.37
N LYS A 225 -17.91 -1.06 -9.49
CA LYS A 225 -17.35 -0.99 -10.85
C LYS A 225 -18.08 0.07 -11.68
N TYR A 226 -17.34 1.06 -12.16
CA TYR A 226 -17.90 2.25 -12.80
C TYR A 226 -17.16 2.57 -14.10
N ILE A 227 -17.84 3.27 -15.01
CA ILE A 227 -17.26 3.87 -16.21
C ILE A 227 -17.17 5.38 -15.98
N VAL A 228 -15.98 5.92 -16.16
CA VAL A 228 -15.69 7.35 -16.03
C VAL A 228 -15.56 7.95 -17.42
N ASN A 229 -16.30 9.03 -17.68
CA ASN A 229 -16.38 9.75 -18.95
C ASN A 229 -16.67 8.85 -20.16
N GLY A 230 -17.44 7.76 -19.96
CA GLY A 230 -17.77 6.79 -21.01
C GLY A 230 -16.58 6.00 -21.57
N LYS A 231 -15.39 6.12 -20.98
CA LYS A 231 -14.13 5.57 -21.54
C LYS A 231 -13.39 4.67 -20.57
N THR A 232 -13.19 5.12 -19.34
CA THR A 232 -12.30 4.44 -18.39
C THR A 232 -13.12 3.61 -17.40
N THR A 233 -13.00 2.28 -17.47
CA THR A 233 -13.60 1.39 -16.46
C THR A 233 -12.69 1.34 -15.23
N VAL A 234 -13.26 1.56 -14.04
CA VAL A 234 -12.51 1.56 -12.78
C VAL A 234 -13.22 0.73 -11.71
N PHE A 235 -12.44 0.14 -10.80
CA PHE A 235 -12.94 -0.49 -9.58
C PHE A 235 -12.79 0.48 -8.41
N VAL A 236 -13.88 0.70 -7.67
CA VAL A 236 -13.90 1.56 -6.48
C VAL A 236 -14.35 0.73 -5.28
N ARG A 237 -13.65 0.87 -4.15
CA ARG A 237 -13.97 0.20 -2.88
C ARG A 237 -13.75 1.18 -1.72
N LEU A 238 -14.38 0.88 -0.58
CA LEU A 238 -14.10 1.59 0.66
C LEU A 238 -12.92 0.91 1.38
N LEU A 239 -11.90 1.70 1.72
CA LEU A 239 -10.83 1.32 2.63
C LEU A 239 -10.95 2.21 3.87
N HIS A 240 -11.43 1.63 4.97
CA HIS A 240 -11.92 2.41 6.12
C HIS A 240 -12.98 3.43 5.67
N ASP A 241 -12.69 4.73 5.82
CA ASP A 241 -13.57 5.83 5.39
C ASP A 241 -13.14 6.45 4.05
N HIS A 242 -12.10 5.91 3.41
CA HIS A 242 -11.56 6.40 2.13
C HIS A 242 -12.16 5.65 0.94
N MET A 243 -12.63 6.39 -0.07
CA MET A 243 -12.98 5.79 -1.36
C MET A 243 -11.72 5.60 -2.19
N MET A 244 -11.33 4.35 -2.39
CA MET A 244 -10.13 3.98 -3.13
C MET A 244 -10.49 3.48 -4.52
N VAL A 245 -9.77 3.96 -5.53
CA VAL A 245 -9.90 3.53 -6.92
C VAL A 245 -8.65 2.77 -7.36
N ARG A 246 -8.87 1.63 -8.00
CA ARG A 246 -7.78 0.82 -8.59
C ARG A 246 -7.31 1.47 -9.88
N VAL A 247 -6.02 1.80 -9.95
CA VAL A 247 -5.40 2.45 -11.11
C VAL A 247 -4.20 1.63 -11.57
N GLY A 248 -4.34 0.82 -12.63
CA GLY A 248 -3.24 0.05 -13.25
C GLY A 248 -2.23 -0.60 -12.29
N GLY A 249 -1.18 0.14 -11.91
CA GLY A 249 -0.11 -0.30 -10.99
C GLY A 249 -0.32 0.00 -9.50
N GLY A 250 -1.41 0.62 -9.05
CA GLY A 250 -1.57 1.06 -7.65
C GLY A 250 -3.00 1.44 -7.24
N TRP A 251 -3.08 2.24 -6.18
CA TRP A 251 -4.30 2.75 -5.59
C TRP A 251 -4.25 4.28 -5.54
N ASP A 252 -5.39 4.90 -5.73
CA ASP A 252 -5.56 6.34 -5.56
C ASP A 252 -6.84 6.61 -4.78
N GLU A 253 -6.94 7.76 -4.14
CA GLU A 253 -8.22 8.22 -3.65
C GLU A 253 -9.11 8.63 -4.83
N PHE A 254 -10.39 8.25 -4.75
CA PHE A 254 -11.34 8.47 -5.84
C PHE A 254 -11.48 9.95 -6.19
N GLU A 255 -11.50 10.83 -5.18
CA GLU A 255 -11.56 12.27 -5.37
C GLU A 255 -10.35 12.80 -6.16
N HIS A 256 -9.14 12.41 -5.75
CA HIS A 256 -7.92 12.79 -6.45
C HIS A 256 -7.90 12.25 -7.89
N PHE A 257 -8.36 11.02 -8.10
CA PHE A 257 -8.52 10.46 -9.44
C PHE A 257 -9.47 11.29 -10.32
N LEU A 258 -10.63 11.69 -9.81
CA LEU A 258 -11.59 12.52 -10.56
C LEU A 258 -11.04 13.91 -10.88
N SER A 259 -10.24 14.50 -9.98
CA SER A 259 -9.60 15.81 -10.19
C SER A 259 -8.70 15.88 -11.43
N ARG A 260 -8.21 14.72 -11.92
CA ARG A 260 -7.40 14.58 -13.15
C ARG A 260 -8.24 14.32 -14.41
N HIS A 261 -9.51 13.95 -14.25
CA HIS A 261 -10.43 13.61 -15.34
C HIS A 261 -11.48 14.71 -15.59
N LYS A 262 -11.30 15.89 -15.00
CA LYS A 262 -12.13 17.07 -15.25
C LYS A 262 -12.03 17.52 -16.73
N PRO A 263 -13.13 17.94 -17.37
CA PRO A 263 -13.15 18.40 -18.76
C PRO A 263 -12.10 19.48 -19.07
N GLU A 264 -11.88 20.41 -18.15
CA GLU A 264 -10.97 21.56 -18.29
C GLU A 264 -9.48 21.19 -18.41
N LYS A 265 -9.09 20.01 -17.89
CA LYS A 265 -7.69 19.54 -17.93
C LYS A 265 -7.37 18.67 -19.15
N ILE A 266 -8.39 18.09 -19.80
CA ILE A 266 -8.24 17.24 -20.98
C ILE A 266 -7.78 18.06 -22.20
N GLY A 267 -8.03 19.36 -22.22
CA GLY A 267 -7.60 20.28 -23.30
C GLY A 267 -6.14 20.74 -23.27
N LYS A 268 -5.38 20.51 -22.18
CA LYS A 268 -3.98 20.98 -22.08
C LYS A 268 -2.92 19.96 -22.53
N ILE A 269 -3.28 18.69 -22.67
CA ILE A 269 -2.33 17.62 -23.08
C ILE A 269 -2.17 17.54 -24.60
N LEU A 270 -3.07 18.15 -25.40
CA LEU A 270 -3.06 18.05 -26.86
C LEU A 270 -2.48 19.28 -27.59
N ILE A 271 -1.89 20.26 -26.88
CA ILE A 271 -1.37 21.49 -27.52
C ILE A 271 0.17 21.62 -27.44
N SER A 272 0.89 20.68 -26.82
CA SER A 272 2.36 20.79 -26.70
C SER A 272 3.20 20.00 -27.74
N THR A 273 2.62 19.50 -28.83
CA THR A 273 3.39 18.79 -29.89
C THR A 273 3.18 19.31 -31.31
N THR A 274 2.85 20.59 -31.48
CA THR A 274 2.96 21.25 -32.79
C THR A 274 3.45 22.69 -32.66
N SER A 275 4.72 22.88 -32.30
CA SER A 275 5.50 24.00 -32.83
C SER A 275 6.48 23.44 -33.84
N ALA A 276 6.12 23.63 -35.10
CA ALA A 276 6.87 23.21 -36.27
C ALA A 276 8.30 23.76 -36.25
N CYS A 277 9.29 22.87 -36.46
CA CYS A 277 10.53 23.28 -37.08
C CYS A 277 10.22 23.67 -38.53
N ARG A 278 10.23 24.98 -38.82
CA ARG A 278 10.40 25.50 -40.18
C ARG A 278 11.58 26.48 -40.16
N GLY A 279 12.60 26.13 -40.93
CA GLY A 279 13.52 27.04 -41.62
C GLY A 279 14.38 27.97 -40.77
N CYS A 280 15.66 27.65 -40.64
CA CYS A 280 16.77 28.29 -41.37
C CYS A 280 18.06 27.51 -41.12
#